data_AF-W3XA32-F1
#
_entry.id   AF-W3XA32-F1
#
_cell.length_a   1.000
_cell.length_b   1.000
_cell.length_c   1.000
_cell.angle_alpha   90.00
_cell.angle_beta   90.00
_cell.angle_gamma   90.00
#
_symmetry.space_group_name_H-M   'P 1'
#
loop_
_entity.id
_entity.type
_entity.pdbx_description
1 polymer ?
#
loop_
_entity_poly.entity_id
_entity_poly.type
_entity_poly.pdbx_seq_one_letter_code
_entity_poly.pdbx_strand_id
1 'polypeptide(L)'
;MHNLTYYPAPNPENATGVLVVPGGGYGYVNYDKEGIQPAKWLNERGFNAWVLNYTTAGTRATPIYPEPMKEALAAVKWIKDGCSPRKLGIWGWSAGGHLSAITATHNEAPQLLDFAILAYPVISMDPSITHLGSLHNLLGHKADEHLRDSMCAETRVTKDTPPVFLFHTANDGAVPVQNALVFASALAKHGRPLQLMILPDGPHGVGMALDDPKRTWTDQLDRWLKEFSTANDTE
;
A
#
# COMPACT_ATOMS: atom_id res chain seq x y z
N MET A 1 -16.72 -1.11 -11.49
CA MET A 1 -16.48 -0.10 -10.43
C MET A 1 -15.83 1.12 -11.10
N HIS A 2 -16.36 2.34 -10.94
CA HIS A 2 -15.95 3.50 -11.77
C HIS A 2 -14.58 4.10 -11.45
N ASN A 3 -13.98 3.75 -10.31
CA ASN A 3 -12.72 4.30 -9.82
C ASN A 3 -11.55 3.28 -9.86
N LEU A 4 -11.70 2.18 -10.60
CA LEU A 4 -10.63 1.21 -10.86
C LEU A 4 -10.29 1.16 -12.34
N THR A 5 -9.00 1.20 -12.65
CA THR A 5 -8.50 0.95 -14.00
C THR A 5 -7.69 -0.32 -14.02
N TYR A 6 -8.05 -1.23 -14.93
CA TYR A 6 -7.42 -2.54 -15.05
C TYR A 6 -6.24 -2.51 -16.03
N TYR A 7 -5.13 -3.07 -15.61
CA TYR A 7 -3.89 -3.23 -16.38
C TYR A 7 -3.55 -4.72 -16.43
N PRO A 8 -3.97 -5.44 -17.50
CA PRO A 8 -3.74 -6.88 -17.62
C PRO A 8 -2.27 -7.18 -17.92
N ALA A 9 -1.74 -8.24 -17.32
CA ALA A 9 -0.47 -8.81 -17.78
C ALA A 9 -0.66 -9.44 -19.18
N PRO A 10 0.31 -9.34 -20.11
CA PRO A 10 0.20 -9.90 -21.45
C PRO A 10 -0.03 -11.42 -21.47
N ASN A 11 0.61 -12.15 -20.57
CA ASN A 11 0.48 -13.60 -20.41
C ASN A 11 0.24 -13.91 -18.91
N PRO A 12 -0.99 -13.81 -18.40
CA PRO A 12 -1.29 -14.05 -17.00
C PRO A 12 -1.36 -15.56 -16.71
N GLU A 13 -0.28 -16.30 -16.99
CA GLU A 13 -0.13 -17.68 -16.51
C GLU A 13 -0.17 -17.71 -14.97
N ASN A 14 0.35 -16.63 -14.36
CA ASN A 14 0.17 -16.31 -12.96
C ASN A 14 -1.16 -15.58 -12.78
N ALA A 15 -2.16 -16.26 -12.23
CA ALA A 15 -3.43 -15.65 -11.82
C ALA A 15 -3.29 -14.73 -10.58
N THR A 16 -2.12 -14.15 -10.32
CA THR A 16 -1.89 -13.24 -9.18
C THR A 16 -2.19 -11.80 -9.57
N GLY A 17 -2.99 -11.15 -8.75
CA GLY A 17 -3.43 -9.77 -8.92
C GLY A 17 -2.85 -8.84 -7.86
N VAL A 18 -2.72 -7.55 -8.18
CA VAL A 18 -2.33 -6.51 -7.22
C VAL A 18 -3.21 -5.27 -7.38
N LEU A 19 -3.85 -4.84 -6.30
CA LEU A 19 -4.47 -3.52 -6.20
C LEU A 19 -3.40 -2.48 -5.87
N VAL A 20 -3.10 -1.59 -6.82
CA VAL A 20 -2.19 -0.46 -6.66
C VAL A 20 -2.95 0.76 -6.14
N VAL A 21 -2.46 1.34 -5.05
CA VAL A 21 -3.04 2.47 -4.33
C VAL A 21 -2.03 3.62 -4.29
N PRO A 22 -2.12 4.58 -5.23
CA PRO A 22 -1.18 5.68 -5.31
C PRO A 22 -1.19 6.59 -4.07
N GLY A 23 -0.10 7.31 -3.84
CA GLY A 23 -0.03 8.35 -2.82
C GLY A 23 -0.68 9.66 -3.27
N GLY A 24 -0.20 10.78 -2.72
CA GLY A 24 -0.75 12.13 -2.93
C GLY A 24 -1.32 12.78 -1.67
N GLY A 25 -0.93 12.28 -0.49
CA GLY A 25 -1.25 12.92 0.79
C GLY A 25 -2.75 12.99 1.12
N TYR A 26 -3.56 12.10 0.54
CA TYR A 26 -5.03 12.21 0.51
C TYR A 26 -5.58 13.50 -0.13
N GLY A 27 -4.74 14.34 -0.72
CA GLY A 27 -5.13 15.57 -1.41
C GLY A 27 -5.44 15.36 -2.89
N TYR A 28 -4.75 14.40 -3.51
CA TYR A 28 -4.95 13.95 -4.89
C TYR A 28 -4.42 12.51 -5.01
N VAL A 29 -4.59 11.89 -6.19
CA VAL A 29 -4.03 10.57 -6.51
C VAL A 29 -2.85 10.77 -7.45
N ASN A 30 -1.64 10.36 -7.06
CA ASN A 30 -0.44 10.45 -7.90
C ASN A 30 -0.43 9.34 -8.98
N TYR A 31 -1.39 9.43 -9.90
CA TYR A 31 -1.81 8.33 -10.75
C TYR A 31 -0.73 7.83 -11.70
N ASP A 32 0.04 8.72 -12.33
CA ASP A 32 1.05 8.31 -13.31
C ASP A 32 2.24 7.64 -12.64
N LYS A 33 2.83 8.30 -11.64
CA LYS A 33 4.07 7.87 -10.98
C LYS A 33 3.87 6.68 -10.05
N GLU A 34 2.77 6.65 -9.31
CA GLU A 34 2.52 5.66 -8.25
C GLU A 34 1.35 4.72 -8.57
N GLY A 35 0.72 4.89 -9.75
CA GLY A 35 -0.31 4.01 -10.29
C GLY A 35 0.14 3.29 -11.57
N ILE A 36 0.25 4.03 -12.68
CA ILE A 36 0.57 3.47 -14.00
C ILE A 36 1.95 2.81 -14.02
N GLN A 37 2.96 3.49 -13.48
CA GLN A 37 4.34 2.98 -13.51
C GLN A 37 4.47 1.63 -12.77
N PRO A 38 4.03 1.47 -11.51
CA PRO A 38 4.04 0.15 -10.85
C PRO A 38 3.13 -0.87 -11.53
N ALA A 39 1.98 -0.47 -12.08
CA ALA A 39 1.09 -1.39 -12.81
C ALA A 39 1.79 -2.00 -14.04
N LYS A 40 2.49 -1.18 -14.83
CA LYS A 40 3.28 -1.67 -15.99
C LYS A 40 4.43 -2.58 -15.54
N TRP A 41 5.15 -2.19 -14.49
CA TRP A 41 6.25 -2.99 -13.93
C TRP A 41 5.78 -4.37 -13.44
N LEU A 42 4.57 -4.43 -12.84
CA LEU A 42 3.91 -5.68 -12.46
C LEU A 42 3.52 -6.53 -13.68
N ASN A 43 2.97 -5.90 -14.72
CA ASN A 43 2.55 -6.59 -15.94
C ASN A 43 3.74 -7.26 -16.66
N GLU A 44 4.90 -6.59 -16.71
CA GLU A 44 6.15 -7.15 -17.24
C GLU A 44 6.61 -8.41 -16.48
N ARG A 45 6.12 -8.60 -15.25
CA ARG A 45 6.42 -9.74 -14.38
C ARG A 45 5.26 -10.75 -14.29
N GLY A 46 4.24 -10.60 -15.13
CA GLY A 46 3.11 -11.51 -15.20
C GLY A 46 2.03 -11.29 -14.13
N PHE A 47 2.05 -10.16 -13.40
CA PHE A 47 1.02 -9.82 -12.41
C PHE A 47 -0.04 -8.92 -13.04
N ASN A 48 -1.31 -9.25 -12.80
CA ASN A 48 -2.42 -8.35 -13.12
C ASN A 48 -2.44 -7.19 -12.13
N ALA A 49 -2.74 -5.98 -12.59
CA ALA A 49 -2.78 -4.80 -11.74
C ALA A 49 -4.09 -4.02 -11.90
N TRP A 50 -4.58 -3.46 -10.79
CA TRP A 50 -5.67 -2.50 -10.80
C TRP A 50 -5.22 -1.24 -10.08
N VAL A 51 -5.35 -0.07 -10.71
CA VAL A 51 -5.02 1.20 -10.06
C VAL A 51 -6.29 1.82 -9.51
N LEU A 52 -6.29 2.12 -8.20
CA LEU A 52 -7.40 2.75 -7.50
C LEU A 52 -7.29 4.28 -7.55
N ASN A 53 -8.31 4.93 -8.13
CA ASN A 53 -8.49 6.37 -8.08
C ASN A 53 -9.48 6.75 -6.96
N TYR A 54 -9.04 6.66 -5.71
CA TYR A 54 -9.89 6.86 -4.52
C TYR A 54 -10.26 8.34 -4.28
N THR A 55 -11.27 8.57 -3.45
CA THR A 55 -11.72 9.90 -3.01
C THR A 55 -10.58 10.65 -2.31
N THR A 56 -10.41 11.93 -2.61
CA THR A 56 -9.36 12.78 -2.01
C THR A 56 -9.93 14.15 -1.65
N ALA A 57 -9.18 14.94 -0.88
CA ALA A 57 -9.56 16.31 -0.54
C ALA A 57 -9.65 17.23 -1.78
N GLY A 58 -9.06 16.84 -2.91
CA GLY A 58 -9.22 17.50 -4.20
C GLY A 58 -10.53 17.17 -4.93
N THR A 59 -11.19 16.06 -4.57
CA THR A 59 -12.48 15.65 -5.16
C THR A 59 -13.67 15.85 -4.22
N ARG A 60 -13.42 16.01 -2.91
CA ARG A 60 -14.44 16.20 -1.88
C ARG A 60 -13.90 17.07 -0.74
N ALA A 61 -14.79 17.83 -0.10
CA ALA A 61 -14.43 18.58 1.10
C ALA A 61 -13.95 17.67 2.25
N THR A 62 -12.88 18.09 2.91
CA THR A 62 -12.34 17.46 4.14
C THR A 62 -13.33 17.60 5.32
N PRO A 63 -13.43 16.61 6.22
CA PRO A 63 -12.73 15.32 6.20
C PRO A 63 -13.31 14.35 5.17
N ILE A 64 -12.43 13.60 4.51
CA ILE A 64 -12.84 12.59 3.53
C ILE A 64 -13.06 11.21 4.17
N TYR A 65 -12.70 11.01 5.43
CA TYR A 65 -13.02 9.79 6.18
C TYR A 65 -14.55 9.56 6.23
N PRO A 66 -15.03 8.31 6.12
CA PRO A 66 -14.29 7.05 5.89
C PRO A 66 -14.23 6.60 4.42
N GLU A 67 -14.49 7.49 3.47
CA GLU A 67 -14.80 7.11 2.08
C GLU A 67 -13.68 6.35 1.37
N PRO A 68 -12.41 6.79 1.41
CA PRO A 68 -11.31 6.06 0.76
C PRO A 68 -11.15 4.61 1.26
N MET A 69 -11.42 4.36 2.55
CA MET A 69 -11.34 3.03 3.16
C MET A 69 -12.43 2.12 2.62
N LYS A 70 -13.66 2.63 2.50
CA LYS A 70 -14.78 1.90 1.91
C LYS A 70 -14.48 1.55 0.45
N GLU A 71 -13.91 2.49 -0.30
CA GLU A 71 -13.54 2.29 -1.70
C GLU A 71 -12.43 1.25 -1.86
N ALA A 72 -11.36 1.31 -1.05
CA ALA A 72 -10.28 0.32 -1.10
C ALA A 72 -10.79 -1.09 -0.75
N LEU A 73 -11.59 -1.24 0.31
CA LEU A 73 -12.17 -2.53 0.68
C LEU A 73 -13.13 -3.06 -0.40
N ALA A 74 -13.99 -2.20 -0.94
CA ALA A 74 -14.90 -2.57 -2.02
C ALA A 74 -14.13 -2.97 -3.29
N ALA A 75 -13.01 -2.32 -3.59
CA ALA A 75 -12.14 -2.67 -4.71
C ALA A 75 -11.54 -4.06 -4.56
N VAL A 76 -10.97 -4.36 -3.38
CA VAL A 76 -10.42 -5.69 -3.10
C VAL A 76 -11.51 -6.77 -3.22
N LYS A 77 -12.69 -6.56 -2.63
CA LYS A 77 -13.84 -7.48 -2.75
C LYS A 77 -14.26 -7.69 -4.20
N TRP A 78 -14.42 -6.60 -4.95
CA TRP A 78 -14.82 -6.68 -6.35
C TRP A 78 -13.81 -7.45 -7.21
N ILE A 79 -12.50 -7.26 -6.97
CA ILE A 79 -11.45 -8.02 -7.66
C ILE A 79 -11.50 -9.49 -7.25
N LYS A 80 -11.59 -9.78 -5.94
CA LYS A 80 -11.61 -11.16 -5.42
C LYS A 80 -12.80 -11.97 -5.94
N ASP A 81 -13.98 -11.36 -6.02
CA ASP A 81 -15.22 -12.04 -6.41
C ASP A 81 -15.46 -12.04 -7.92
N GLY A 82 -15.13 -10.93 -8.60
CA GLY A 82 -15.46 -10.73 -10.02
C GLY A 82 -14.34 -11.11 -10.98
N CYS A 83 -13.09 -10.91 -10.58
CA CYS A 83 -11.92 -11.26 -11.40
C CYS A 83 -11.25 -12.57 -10.94
N SER A 84 -11.56 -13.02 -9.73
CA SER A 84 -11.14 -14.31 -9.14
C SER A 84 -9.65 -14.63 -9.31
N PRO A 85 -8.73 -13.72 -8.95
CA PRO A 85 -7.32 -14.04 -8.97
C PRO A 85 -7.01 -15.14 -7.94
N ARG A 86 -6.06 -16.03 -8.27
CA ARG A 86 -5.57 -17.08 -7.36
C ARG A 86 -4.99 -16.48 -6.08
N LYS A 87 -4.20 -15.41 -6.23
CA LYS A 87 -3.65 -14.61 -5.13
C LYS A 87 -3.93 -13.13 -5.39
N LEU A 88 -4.23 -12.34 -4.36
CA LEU A 88 -4.47 -10.91 -4.48
C LEU A 88 -3.63 -10.14 -3.45
N GLY A 89 -2.79 -9.23 -3.94
CA GLY A 89 -2.04 -8.29 -3.12
C GLY A 89 -2.62 -6.89 -3.15
N ILE A 90 -2.15 -6.04 -2.23
CA ILE A 90 -2.36 -4.59 -2.26
C ILE A 90 -1.01 -3.88 -2.16
N TRP A 91 -0.81 -2.83 -2.95
CA TRP A 91 0.44 -2.07 -2.98
C TRP A 91 0.17 -0.57 -2.86
N GLY A 92 0.58 0.03 -1.74
CA GLY A 92 0.38 1.44 -1.45
C GLY A 92 1.65 2.26 -1.30
N TRP A 93 1.54 3.56 -1.60
CA TRP A 93 2.60 4.56 -1.49
C TRP A 93 2.21 5.72 -0.58
N SER A 94 3.05 6.17 0.35
CA SER A 94 2.76 7.36 1.17
C SER A 94 1.37 7.29 1.83
N ALA A 95 0.45 8.22 1.54
CA ALA A 95 -0.96 8.16 1.96
C ALA A 95 -1.74 6.95 1.41
N GLY A 96 -1.46 6.51 0.18
CA GLY A 96 -1.96 5.25 -0.35
C GLY A 96 -1.36 4.03 0.37
N GLY A 97 -0.16 4.18 0.91
CA GLY A 97 0.49 3.22 1.82
C GLY A 97 -0.29 3.09 3.13
N HIS A 98 -0.71 4.22 3.70
CA HIS A 98 -1.60 4.22 4.85
C HIS A 98 -2.94 3.53 4.53
N LEU A 99 -3.58 3.90 3.42
CA LEU A 99 -4.83 3.27 2.99
C LEU A 99 -4.66 1.74 2.82
N SER A 100 -3.56 1.33 2.21
CA SER A 100 -3.24 -0.09 2.00
C SER A 100 -2.99 -0.84 3.31
N ALA A 101 -2.28 -0.22 4.26
CA ALA A 101 -2.05 -0.79 5.58
C ALA A 101 -3.35 -0.92 6.39
N ILE A 102 -4.24 0.07 6.32
CA ILE A 102 -5.58 0.02 6.92
C ILE A 102 -6.43 -1.09 6.30
N THR A 103 -6.38 -1.26 4.98
CA THR A 103 -7.08 -2.35 4.28
C THR A 103 -6.48 -3.71 4.64
N ALA A 104 -5.15 -3.85 4.68
CA ALA A 104 -4.47 -5.11 5.03
C ALA A 104 -4.65 -5.51 6.52
N THR A 105 -4.98 -4.56 7.39
CA THR A 105 -5.31 -4.79 8.81
C THR A 105 -6.82 -4.77 9.07
N HIS A 106 -7.65 -4.74 8.02
CA HIS A 106 -9.09 -4.88 8.15
C HIS A 106 -9.44 -6.32 8.58
N ASN A 107 -10.53 -6.50 9.33
CA ASN A 107 -10.97 -7.84 9.77
C ASN A 107 -11.34 -8.77 8.60
N GLU A 108 -11.68 -8.20 7.45
CA GLU A 108 -11.95 -8.93 6.21
C GLU A 108 -10.71 -9.13 5.32
N ALA A 109 -9.55 -8.59 5.68
CA ALA A 109 -8.33 -8.79 4.90
C ALA A 109 -7.90 -10.27 4.76
N PRO A 110 -8.00 -11.13 5.80
CA PRO A 110 -7.44 -12.49 5.73
C PRO A 110 -8.05 -13.38 4.64
N GLN A 111 -9.32 -13.16 4.26
CA GLN A 111 -9.97 -13.88 3.17
C GLN A 111 -9.82 -13.20 1.80
N LEU A 112 -9.34 -11.96 1.79
CA LEU A 112 -9.30 -11.11 0.60
C LEU A 112 -7.89 -10.90 0.04
N LEU A 113 -6.89 -10.82 0.92
CA LEU A 113 -5.53 -10.44 0.59
C LEU A 113 -4.52 -11.51 1.01
N ASP A 114 -3.65 -11.86 0.08
CA ASP A 114 -2.56 -12.81 0.27
C ASP A 114 -1.27 -12.12 0.71
N PHE A 115 -1.10 -10.82 0.39
CA PHE A 115 0.09 -10.03 0.73
C PHE A 115 -0.15 -8.52 0.64
N ALA A 116 0.73 -7.72 1.25
CA ALA A 116 0.73 -6.26 1.11
C ALA A 116 2.15 -5.71 0.83
N ILE A 117 2.22 -4.66 0.01
CA ILE A 117 3.45 -3.94 -0.30
C ILE A 117 3.25 -2.48 0.13
N LEU A 118 4.10 -1.98 1.00
CA LEU A 118 4.01 -0.64 1.55
C LEU A 118 5.31 0.10 1.27
N ALA A 119 5.24 1.16 0.46
CA ALA A 119 6.41 1.92 0.05
C ALA A 119 6.31 3.36 0.57
N TYR A 120 7.33 3.73 1.36
CA TYR A 120 7.41 4.94 2.16
C TYR A 120 6.07 5.34 2.80
N PRO A 121 5.36 4.40 3.48
CA PRO A 121 3.97 4.59 3.86
C PRO A 121 3.84 5.59 5.01
N VAL A 122 2.77 6.38 4.99
CA VAL A 122 2.18 6.85 6.26
C VAL A 122 1.59 5.62 6.95
N ILE A 123 1.75 5.49 8.26
CA ILE A 123 1.25 4.35 9.05
C ILE A 123 0.45 4.87 10.23
N SER A 124 1.03 5.81 10.98
CA SER A 124 0.44 6.34 12.19
C SER A 124 -0.24 7.68 11.92
N MET A 125 -1.33 7.94 12.64
CA MET A 125 -1.97 9.25 12.73
C MET A 125 -1.57 10.01 14.01
N ASP A 126 -0.55 9.52 14.74
CA ASP A 126 0.12 10.29 15.79
C ASP A 126 0.83 11.51 15.18
N PRO A 127 0.46 12.75 15.58
CA PRO A 127 1.13 13.97 15.12
C PRO A 127 2.66 14.00 15.28
N SER A 128 3.23 13.18 16.17
CA SER A 128 4.67 13.11 16.40
C SER A 128 5.46 12.47 15.25
N ILE A 129 4.81 11.58 14.48
CA ILE A 129 5.46 10.82 13.39
C ILE A 129 4.65 10.78 12.09
N THR A 130 3.41 11.26 12.08
CA THR A 130 2.56 11.27 10.88
C THR A 130 3.00 12.31 9.85
N HIS A 131 2.46 12.20 8.63
CA HIS A 131 2.45 13.31 7.69
C HIS A 131 1.19 14.15 7.92
N LEU A 132 1.36 15.34 8.49
CA LEU A 132 0.24 16.19 8.94
C LEU A 132 -0.75 16.54 7.82
N GLY A 133 -0.28 16.71 6.58
CA GLY A 133 -1.16 16.93 5.43
C GLY A 133 -2.10 15.75 5.18
N SER A 134 -1.60 14.52 5.30
CA SER A 134 -2.40 13.30 5.14
C SER A 134 -3.44 13.19 6.25
N LEU A 135 -3.04 13.44 7.49
CA LEU A 135 -3.94 13.46 8.65
C LEU A 135 -5.05 14.48 8.45
N HIS A 136 -4.71 15.72 8.12
CA HIS A 136 -5.69 16.79 7.96
C HIS A 136 -6.65 16.53 6.81
N ASN A 137 -6.17 16.09 5.64
CA ASN A 137 -7.04 15.76 4.51
C ASN A 137 -8.01 14.61 4.85
N LEU A 138 -7.52 13.59 5.56
CA LEU A 138 -8.30 12.41 5.90
C LEU A 138 -9.33 12.68 7.01
N LEU A 139 -8.86 13.18 8.15
CA LEU A 139 -9.62 13.25 9.41
C LEU A 139 -10.04 14.68 9.79
N GLY A 140 -9.48 15.70 9.13
CA GLY A 140 -9.71 17.11 9.44
C GLY A 140 -8.84 17.61 10.60
N HIS A 141 -8.75 18.93 10.74
CA HIS A 141 -7.94 19.59 11.77
C HIS A 141 -8.41 19.36 13.22
N LYS A 142 -9.67 18.95 13.39
CA LYS A 142 -10.31 18.76 14.70
C LYS A 142 -10.62 17.29 15.01
N ALA A 143 -9.96 16.36 14.31
CA ALA A 143 -10.09 14.94 14.60
C ALA A 143 -9.73 14.68 16.06
N ASP A 144 -10.65 14.06 16.79
CA ASP A 144 -10.39 13.62 18.15
C ASP A 144 -9.35 12.50 18.18
N GLU A 145 -8.79 12.26 19.37
CA GLU A 145 -7.74 11.28 19.59
C GLU A 145 -8.21 9.85 19.26
N HIS A 146 -9.45 9.51 19.62
CA HIS A 146 -9.98 8.17 19.38
C HIS A 146 -10.07 7.84 17.89
N LEU A 147 -10.54 8.79 17.07
CA LEU A 147 -10.56 8.63 15.61
C LEU A 147 -9.14 8.51 15.04
N ARG A 148 -8.20 9.34 15.51
CA ARG A 148 -6.79 9.23 15.07
C ARG A 148 -6.21 7.85 15.42
N ASP A 149 -6.38 7.40 16.65
CA ASP A 149 -5.88 6.10 17.13
C ASP A 149 -6.48 4.93 16.34
N SER A 150 -7.77 5.02 16.01
CA SER A 150 -8.45 4.03 15.16
C SER A 150 -7.85 3.95 13.75
N MET A 151 -7.14 5.00 13.33
CA MET A 151 -6.50 5.15 12.04
C MET A 151 -4.98 4.99 12.11
N CYS A 152 -4.42 4.53 13.21
CA CYS A 152 -3.04 4.08 13.28
C CYS A 152 -2.96 2.61 12.83
N ALA A 153 -2.31 2.32 11.69
CA ALA A 153 -2.30 0.96 11.14
C ALA A 153 -1.52 -0.03 12.03
N GLU A 154 -0.49 0.44 12.75
CA GLU A 154 0.34 -0.35 13.65
C GLU A 154 -0.42 -0.92 14.85
N THR A 155 -1.50 -0.25 15.30
CA THR A 155 -2.33 -0.73 16.41
C THR A 155 -3.36 -1.78 15.97
N ARG A 156 -3.50 -1.97 14.66
CA ARG A 156 -4.51 -2.84 14.03
C ARG A 156 -3.94 -4.17 13.55
N VAL A 157 -2.62 -4.37 13.66
CA VAL A 157 -1.97 -5.62 13.29
C VAL A 157 -2.48 -6.76 14.15
N THR A 158 -2.77 -7.90 13.52
CA THR A 158 -3.21 -9.13 14.20
C THR A 158 -2.38 -10.32 13.71
N LYS A 159 -2.65 -11.50 14.28
CA LYS A 159 -2.08 -12.76 13.80
C LYS A 159 -2.53 -13.12 12.37
N ASP A 160 -3.57 -12.46 11.84
CA ASP A 160 -4.18 -12.75 10.54
C ASP A 160 -3.80 -11.70 9.48
N THR A 161 -3.04 -10.65 9.84
CA THR A 161 -2.49 -9.68 8.88
C THR A 161 -1.60 -10.41 7.85
N PRO A 162 -1.74 -10.14 6.54
CA PRO A 162 -0.98 -10.85 5.51
C PRO A 162 0.53 -10.54 5.59
N PRO A 163 1.40 -11.36 4.95
CA PRO A 163 2.80 -11.02 4.73
C PRO A 163 2.97 -9.62 4.13
N VAL A 164 3.99 -8.89 4.60
CA VAL A 164 4.24 -7.51 4.17
C VAL A 164 5.66 -7.34 3.61
N PHE A 165 5.77 -6.71 2.45
CA PHE A 165 7.01 -6.08 2.01
C PHE A 165 6.94 -4.59 2.33
N LEU A 166 7.93 -4.06 3.05
CA LEU A 166 7.97 -2.68 3.48
C LEU A 166 9.27 -2.02 3.03
N PHE A 167 9.15 -0.95 2.25
CA PHE A 167 10.27 -0.14 1.78
C PHE A 167 10.18 1.29 2.34
N HIS A 168 11.31 1.87 2.76
CA HIS A 168 11.41 3.28 3.19
C HIS A 168 12.83 3.84 2.97
N THR A 169 13.02 5.16 3.07
CA THR A 169 14.35 5.80 3.12
C THR A 169 14.61 6.44 4.49
N ALA A 170 15.80 6.30 5.05
CA ALA A 170 16.10 6.70 6.43
C ALA A 170 15.96 8.21 6.68
N ASN A 171 16.19 9.03 5.64
CA ASN A 171 16.14 10.49 5.70
C ASN A 171 14.91 11.08 4.97
N ASP A 172 13.82 10.32 4.83
CA ASP A 172 12.56 10.82 4.32
C ASP A 172 12.09 12.05 5.12
N GLY A 173 12.11 13.21 4.47
CA GLY A 173 11.80 14.49 5.11
C GLY A 173 10.31 14.83 5.21
N ALA A 174 9.42 14.02 4.63
CA ALA A 174 7.97 14.26 4.67
C ALA A 174 7.22 13.20 5.47
N VAL A 175 7.59 11.93 5.34
CA VAL A 175 7.04 10.83 6.13
C VAL A 175 8.18 10.19 6.92
N PRO A 176 8.31 10.48 8.23
CA PRO A 176 9.37 9.94 9.06
C PRO A 176 9.46 8.41 8.97
N VAL A 177 10.68 7.87 8.86
CA VAL A 177 10.95 6.41 8.79
C VAL A 177 10.40 5.64 10.00
N GLN A 178 10.10 6.34 11.09
CA GLN A 178 9.40 5.80 12.26
C GLN A 178 8.08 5.12 11.86
N ASN A 179 7.37 5.57 10.82
CA ASN A 179 6.17 4.89 10.30
C ASN A 179 6.48 3.44 9.90
N ALA A 180 7.57 3.23 9.13
CA ALA A 180 8.04 1.91 8.75
C ALA A 180 8.42 1.06 9.98
N LEU A 181 9.16 1.65 10.92
CA LEU A 181 9.69 0.95 12.09
C LEU A 181 8.60 0.53 13.07
N VAL A 182 7.60 1.38 13.35
CA VAL A 182 6.50 1.02 14.26
C VAL A 182 5.60 -0.06 13.67
N PHE A 183 5.34 -0.03 12.36
CA PHE A 183 4.58 -1.09 11.69
C PHE A 183 5.35 -2.40 11.66
N ALA A 184 6.65 -2.35 11.34
CA ALA A 184 7.53 -3.51 11.36
C ALA A 184 7.58 -4.16 12.75
N SER A 185 7.69 -3.35 13.80
CA SER A 185 7.65 -3.82 15.18
C SER A 185 6.31 -4.47 15.53
N ALA A 186 5.18 -3.92 15.05
CA ALA A 186 3.86 -4.49 15.27
C ALA A 186 3.71 -5.85 14.56
N LEU A 187 4.14 -5.96 13.29
CA LEU A 187 4.16 -7.23 12.55
C LEU A 187 5.00 -8.29 13.26
N ALA A 188 6.20 -7.93 13.71
CA ALA A 188 7.09 -8.83 14.46
C ALA A 188 6.46 -9.30 15.78
N LYS A 189 5.84 -8.38 16.54
CA LYS A 189 5.13 -8.70 17.79
C LYS A 189 4.01 -9.73 17.59
N HIS A 190 3.34 -9.69 16.44
CA HIS A 190 2.28 -10.64 16.07
C HIS A 190 2.79 -11.85 15.27
N GLY A 191 4.11 -12.01 15.11
CA GLY A 191 4.73 -13.13 14.40
C GLY A 191 4.38 -13.18 12.91
N ARG A 192 4.17 -12.01 12.28
CA ARG A 192 3.79 -11.92 10.86
C ARG A 192 5.01 -11.83 9.95
N PRO A 193 5.04 -12.55 8.80
CA PRO A 193 6.13 -12.43 7.85
C PRO A 193 6.30 -11.00 7.34
N LEU A 194 7.54 -10.50 7.38
CA LEU A 194 7.90 -9.15 6.98
C LEU A 194 9.26 -9.16 6.29
N GLN A 195 9.33 -8.53 5.12
CA GLN A 195 10.59 -8.08 4.54
C GLN A 195 10.67 -6.55 4.63
N LEU A 196 11.58 -6.04 5.47
CA LEU A 196 11.83 -4.62 5.64
C LEU A 196 13.10 -4.19 4.91
N MET A 197 13.00 -3.17 4.08
CA MET A 197 14.14 -2.54 3.41
C MET A 197 14.14 -1.03 3.69
N ILE A 198 15.19 -0.56 4.36
CA ILE A 198 15.44 0.86 4.59
C ILE A 198 16.71 1.26 3.85
N LEU A 199 16.58 2.13 2.86
CA LEU A 199 17.75 2.73 2.20
C LEU A 199 18.26 3.93 3.02
N PRO A 200 19.58 4.20 3.02
CA PRO A 200 20.15 5.27 3.84
C PRO A 200 19.79 6.67 3.34
N ASP A 201 19.50 6.84 2.05
CA ASP A 201 19.23 8.15 1.44
C ASP A 201 18.15 8.08 0.35
N GLY A 202 17.20 9.02 0.41
CA GLY A 202 16.29 9.36 -0.68
C GLY A 202 15.15 10.26 -0.19
N PRO A 203 14.73 11.26 -0.98
CA PRO A 203 13.62 12.13 -0.60
C PRO A 203 12.31 11.32 -0.50
N HIS A 204 11.27 11.91 0.10
CA HIS A 204 9.94 11.31 0.02
C HIS A 204 9.50 11.13 -1.44
N GLY A 205 8.76 10.06 -1.73
CA GLY A 205 8.17 9.86 -3.04
C GLY A 205 9.19 9.54 -4.13
N VAL A 206 10.23 8.75 -3.84
CA VAL A 206 11.18 8.24 -4.85
C VAL A 206 10.50 7.42 -5.96
N GLY A 207 9.30 6.89 -5.72
CA GLY A 207 8.60 6.02 -6.65
C GLY A 207 9.33 4.70 -6.86
N MET A 208 9.20 4.18 -8.08
CA MET A 208 9.85 2.94 -8.48
C MET A 208 11.38 3.04 -8.57
N ALA A 209 11.92 4.25 -8.77
CA ALA A 209 13.37 4.51 -8.84
C ALA A 209 14.16 3.55 -9.76
N LEU A 210 13.54 3.09 -10.87
CA LEU A 210 14.08 2.02 -11.72
C LEU A 210 15.46 2.34 -12.32
N ASP A 211 15.71 3.63 -12.61
CA ASP A 211 16.95 4.09 -13.23
C ASP A 211 17.94 4.71 -12.21
N ASP A 212 17.65 4.60 -10.90
CA ASP A 212 18.53 5.15 -9.85
C ASP A 212 19.38 4.02 -9.24
N PRO A 213 20.68 3.92 -9.58
CA PRO A 213 21.55 2.86 -9.10
C PRO A 213 21.81 2.91 -7.59
N LYS A 214 21.50 4.04 -6.92
CA LYS A 214 21.64 4.19 -5.47
C LYS A 214 20.35 3.85 -4.73
N ARG A 215 19.22 3.80 -5.44
CA ARG A 215 17.88 3.62 -4.87
C ARG A 215 17.16 2.42 -5.45
N THR A 216 17.91 1.42 -5.90
CA THR A 216 17.38 0.14 -6.39
C THR A 216 16.78 -0.67 -5.25
N TRP A 217 15.45 -0.65 -5.12
CA TRP A 217 14.72 -1.46 -4.14
C TRP A 217 13.75 -2.44 -4.81
N THR A 218 13.34 -2.16 -6.04
CA THR A 218 12.38 -2.97 -6.80
C THR A 218 12.89 -4.37 -7.12
N ASP A 219 14.21 -4.60 -7.16
CA ASP A 219 14.77 -5.95 -7.34
C ASP A 219 14.56 -6.84 -6.10
N GLN A 220 14.55 -6.24 -4.91
CA GLN A 220 14.21 -6.95 -3.68
C GLN A 220 12.72 -7.28 -3.66
N LEU A 221 11.88 -6.36 -4.13
CA LEU A 221 10.45 -6.60 -4.31
C LEU A 221 10.19 -7.69 -5.36
N ASP A 222 10.89 -7.68 -6.50
CA ASP A 222 10.77 -8.71 -7.55
C ASP A 222 11.08 -10.11 -7.01
N ARG A 223 12.16 -10.23 -6.23
CA ARG A 223 12.52 -11.50 -5.59
C ARG A 223 11.45 -11.98 -4.62
N TRP A 224 10.93 -11.09 -3.79
CA TRP A 224 9.88 -11.41 -2.82
C TRP A 224 8.56 -11.78 -3.51
N LEU A 225 8.18 -11.06 -4.57
CA LEU A 225 6.96 -11.33 -5.35
C LEU A 225 6.96 -12.72 -6.01
N LYS A 226 8.12 -13.32 -6.28
CA LYS A 226 8.22 -14.68 -6.83
C LYS A 226 7.64 -15.74 -5.91
N GLU A 227 7.55 -15.50 -4.60
CA GLU A 227 6.84 -16.37 -3.64
C GLU A 227 5.31 -16.40 -3.89
N PHE A 228 4.80 -15.37 -4.57
CA PHE A 228 3.40 -15.22 -4.94
C PHE A 228 3.14 -15.48 -6.43
N SER A 229 4.19 -15.82 -7.19
CA SER A 229 4.10 -16.31 -8.56
C SER A 229 3.95 -17.84 -8.57
N THR A 230 3.28 -18.37 -9.59
CA THR A 230 3.04 -19.81 -9.76
C THR A 230 4.17 -20.52 -10.51
N ALA A 231 5.17 -19.78 -10.99
CA ALA A 231 6.36 -20.34 -11.65
C ALA A 231 7.24 -21.22 -10.74
N ASN A 232 6.96 -21.27 -9.43
CA ASN A 232 7.65 -22.10 -8.44
C ASN A 232 6.84 -23.34 -8.01
N ASP A 233 5.66 -23.61 -8.57
CA ASP A 233 4.86 -24.81 -8.26
C ASP A 233 5.34 -26.06 -9.01
N THR A 234 6.50 -26.00 -9.69
CA THR A 234 7.14 -27.13 -10.38
C THR A 234 8.49 -27.48 -9.74
N GLU A 235 8.46 -28.05 -8.54
CA GLU A 235 9.46 -29.00 -8.03
C GLU A 235 8.76 -30.13 -7.26
#